data_AF-A0AAE3ARJ9-F1
#
_entry.id   AF-A0AAE3ARJ9-F1
#
_cell.length_a   1.000
_cell.length_b   1.000
_cell.length_c   1.000
_cell.angle_alpha   90.00
_cell.angle_beta   90.00
_cell.angle_gamma   90.00
#
_symmetry.space_group_name_H-M   'P 1'
#
loop_
_entity.id
_entity.type
_entity.pdbx_description
1 polymer ?
#
loop_
_entity_poly.entity_id
_entity_poly.type
_entity_poly.pdbx_seq_one_letter_code
_entity_poly.pdbx_strand_id
1 'polypeptide(L)'
;MKQYLKRMVLAMCLVACFFVLSACSSASTNADESSLDPQMASYITQTSEQLVQSITSLDKESGAQSQEYLIKQKEEGLAGGVASWLNSMNDTGSLVEILDSDAQESSDGSYIGIVNASFEKRNAQFKFFYAEDGQQMEVTSISISPEYTTGEKMQKAAMNTLMGMGTVFIVLIFISLLIGCFKYIGVVQNNMAKKKEAEVTPAPAPVAKAPVQVADTADEDEIAVVIAAAIAAAEEDELAETVVSNDKLVARSIRHANRSRRRW
;
A
#
# COMPACT_ATOMS: atom_id res chain seq x y z
N MET A 1 -24.56 42.15 25.04
CA MET A 1 -23.74 41.19 25.82
C MET A 1 -23.71 39.78 25.24
N LYS A 2 -24.84 39.14 24.88
CA LYS A 2 -24.86 37.74 24.37
C LYS A 2 -24.06 37.47 23.08
N GLN A 3 -24.01 38.41 22.14
CA GLN A 3 -23.24 38.23 20.89
C GLN A 3 -21.73 38.41 21.09
N TYR A 4 -21.33 39.33 21.97
CA TYR A 4 -19.92 39.52 22.35
C TYR A 4 -19.40 38.34 23.16
N LEU A 5 -20.24 37.73 24.01
CA LEU A 5 -19.89 36.50 24.72
C LEU A 5 -19.71 35.31 23.76
N LYS A 6 -20.57 35.15 22.74
CA LYS A 6 -20.40 34.10 21.71
C LYS A 6 -19.12 34.29 20.88
N ARG A 7 -18.80 35.54 20.51
CA ARG A 7 -17.57 35.87 19.78
C ARG A 7 -16.32 35.68 20.64
N MET A 8 -16.38 35.99 21.93
CA MET A 8 -15.28 35.75 22.86
C MET A 8 -15.09 34.27 23.19
N VAL A 9 -16.16 33.48 23.31
CA VAL A 9 -16.08 32.02 23.48
C VAL A 9 -15.51 31.35 22.23
N LEU A 10 -15.88 31.81 21.03
CA LEU A 10 -15.35 31.27 19.78
C LEU A 10 -13.88 31.66 19.59
N ALA A 11 -13.49 32.90 19.93
CA ALA A 11 -12.08 33.32 19.93
C ALA A 11 -11.24 32.56 20.97
N MET A 12 -11.78 32.30 22.17
CA MET A 12 -11.12 31.49 23.19
C MET A 12 -10.97 30.03 22.75
N CYS A 13 -11.97 29.47 22.06
CA CYS A 13 -11.90 28.11 21.50
C CYS A 13 -10.86 28.02 20.38
N LEU A 14 -10.78 29.03 19.50
CA LEU A 14 -9.76 29.10 18.44
C LEU A 14 -8.35 29.23 19.02
N VAL A 15 -8.17 30.04 20.07
CA VAL A 15 -6.88 30.16 20.79
C VAL A 15 -6.52 28.85 21.51
N ALA A 16 -7.49 28.19 22.15
CA ALA A 16 -7.28 26.86 22.76
C ALA A 16 -6.89 25.80 21.71
N CYS A 17 -7.46 25.85 20.50
CA CYS A 17 -7.04 24.99 19.40
C CYS A 17 -5.59 25.27 18.94
N PHE A 18 -5.15 26.53 18.93
CA PHE A 18 -3.74 26.87 18.64
C PHE A 18 -2.77 26.38 19.72
N PHE A 19 -3.15 26.42 21.01
CA PHE A 19 -2.32 25.86 22.09
C PHE A 19 -2.27 24.32 22.09
N VAL A 20 -3.32 23.64 21.62
CA VAL A 20 -3.31 22.17 21.45
C VAL A 20 -2.41 21.73 20.28
N LEU A 21 -2.28 22.52 19.21
CA LEU A 21 -1.30 22.24 18.15
C LEU A 21 0.15 22.47 18.61
N SER A 22 0.40 23.47 19.47
CA SER A 22 1.74 23.72 20.02
C SER A 22 2.16 22.74 21.13
N ALA A 23 1.21 22.00 21.72
CA ALA A 23 1.48 20.96 22.71
C ALA A 23 1.79 19.58 22.09
N CYS A 24 1.84 19.48 20.76
CA CYS A 24 2.48 18.35 20.07
C CYS A 24 3.95 18.65 19.69
N SER A 25 4.52 19.74 20.20
CA SER A 25 5.96 20.02 20.13
C SER A 25 6.56 19.84 21.53
N SER A 26 7.32 18.74 21.68
CA SER A 26 8.26 18.47 22.77
C SER A 26 7.68 18.43 24.19
N ALA A 27 7.07 17.30 24.54
CA ALA A 27 7.11 16.82 25.92
C ALA A 27 8.53 16.34 26.21
N SER A 28 9.42 17.26 26.59
CA SER A 28 10.67 16.94 27.29
C SER A 28 10.32 16.61 28.74
N THR A 29 9.81 15.39 28.96
CA THR A 29 9.78 14.77 30.28
C THR A 29 11.12 14.07 30.47
N ASN A 30 12.09 14.77 31.07
CA ASN A 30 13.20 14.14 31.74
C ASN A 30 12.64 13.42 32.98
N ALA A 31 12.39 12.12 32.85
CA ALA A 31 12.16 11.21 33.97
C ALA A 31 12.51 9.80 33.49
N ASP A 32 13.58 9.28 34.07
CA ASP A 32 14.26 8.01 33.78
C ASP A 32 15.07 8.03 32.49
N GLU A 33 16.19 8.76 32.56
CA GLU A 33 17.37 8.43 31.77
C GLU A 33 17.86 7.06 32.28
N SER A 34 17.25 5.98 31.78
CA SER A 34 18.00 4.75 31.51
C SER A 34 19.02 5.16 30.47
N SER A 35 20.08 5.86 30.91
CA SER A 35 21.18 6.19 30.03
C SER A 35 21.74 4.85 29.63
N LEU A 36 21.44 4.43 28.40
CA LEU A 36 22.00 3.23 27.83
C LEU A 36 23.50 3.26 28.13
N ASP A 37 24.02 2.19 28.73
CA ASP A 37 25.42 2.19 29.14
C ASP A 37 26.29 2.63 27.93
N PRO A 38 27.16 3.65 28.06
CA PRO A 38 27.86 4.21 26.91
C PRO A 38 28.67 3.18 26.12
N GLN A 39 29.15 2.11 26.78
CA GLN A 39 29.84 1.01 26.12
C GLN A 39 28.86 0.17 25.29
N MET A 40 27.67 -0.12 25.82
CA MET A 40 26.61 -0.81 25.09
C MET A 40 26.10 0.03 23.91
N ALA A 41 25.91 1.33 24.10
CA ALA A 41 25.49 2.25 23.05
C ALA A 41 26.52 2.27 21.90
N SER A 42 27.81 2.34 22.24
CA SER A 42 28.89 2.27 21.25
C SER A 42 28.97 0.92 20.54
N TYR A 43 28.68 -0.18 21.24
CA TYR A 43 28.66 -1.52 20.63
C TYR A 43 27.50 -1.67 19.63
N ILE A 44 26.30 -1.24 20.02
CA ILE A 44 25.10 -1.33 19.18
C ILE A 44 25.24 -0.44 17.95
N THR A 45 25.69 0.80 18.12
CA THR A 45 25.91 1.72 16.98
C THR A 45 26.93 1.15 16.00
N GLN A 46 28.09 0.70 16.48
CA GLN A 46 29.13 0.15 15.61
C GLN A 46 28.69 -1.14 14.90
N THR A 47 28.02 -2.05 15.60
CA THR A 47 27.50 -3.28 14.98
C THR A 47 26.39 -2.97 13.96
N SER A 48 25.51 -2.01 14.26
CA SER A 48 24.47 -1.54 13.34
C SER A 48 25.06 -0.94 12.07
N GLU A 49 26.08 -0.08 12.18
CA GLU A 49 26.77 0.50 11.03
C GLU A 49 27.45 -0.56 10.15
N GLN A 50 28.11 -1.54 10.77
CA GLN A 50 28.70 -2.67 10.05
C GLN A 50 27.63 -3.50 9.30
N LEU A 51 26.47 -3.72 9.94
CA LEU A 51 25.34 -4.39 9.29
C LEU A 51 24.79 -3.57 8.13
N VAL A 52 24.68 -2.25 8.25
CA VAL A 52 24.29 -1.38 7.11
C VAL A 52 25.26 -1.54 5.96
N GLN A 53 26.58 -1.46 6.20
CA GLN A 53 27.57 -1.62 5.14
C GLN A 53 27.50 -3.02 4.49
N SER A 54 27.35 -4.07 5.30
CA SER A 54 27.19 -5.43 4.82
C SER A 54 25.94 -5.59 3.95
N ILE A 55 24.77 -5.19 4.47
CA ILE A 55 23.49 -5.31 3.78
C ILE A 55 23.48 -4.48 2.49
N THR A 56 23.96 -3.23 2.53
CA THR A 56 23.95 -2.34 1.37
C THR A 56 24.94 -2.73 0.28
N SER A 57 25.95 -3.55 0.60
CA SER A 57 26.87 -4.14 -0.38
C SER A 57 26.24 -5.30 -1.16
N LEU A 58 25.13 -5.86 -0.69
CA LEU A 58 24.45 -6.98 -1.34
C LEU A 58 23.65 -6.49 -2.55
N ASP A 59 23.93 -7.11 -3.69
CA ASP A 59 23.08 -7.04 -4.88
C ASP A 59 21.89 -8.02 -4.78
N LYS A 60 20.98 -8.02 -5.77
CA LYS A 60 19.77 -8.87 -5.75
C LYS A 60 20.08 -10.36 -5.68
N GLU A 61 21.08 -10.83 -6.41
CA GLU A 61 21.41 -12.25 -6.49
C GLU A 61 22.10 -12.71 -5.21
N SER A 62 23.12 -11.96 -4.78
CA SER A 62 23.86 -12.26 -3.55
C SER A 62 23.01 -12.07 -2.30
N GLY A 63 22.11 -11.09 -2.28
CA GLY A 63 21.16 -10.87 -1.20
C GLY A 63 20.15 -12.00 -1.07
N ALA A 64 19.62 -12.53 -2.18
CA ALA A 64 18.72 -13.69 -2.14
C ALA A 64 19.43 -14.94 -1.58
N GLN A 65 20.68 -15.18 -2.00
CA GLN A 65 21.49 -16.27 -1.47
C GLN A 65 21.81 -16.07 0.03
N SER A 66 22.16 -14.85 0.43
CA SER A 66 22.40 -14.49 1.82
C SER A 66 21.14 -14.70 2.67
N GLN A 67 19.97 -14.31 2.16
CA GLN A 67 18.70 -14.53 2.84
C GLN A 67 18.44 -16.02 3.07
N GLU A 68 18.59 -16.87 2.05
CA GLU A 68 18.43 -18.32 2.22
C GLU A 68 19.42 -18.92 3.22
N TYR A 69 20.66 -18.43 3.22
CA TYR A 69 21.68 -18.86 4.17
C TYR A 69 21.31 -18.47 5.61
N LEU A 70 20.86 -17.24 5.82
CA LEU A 70 20.43 -16.75 7.14
C LEU A 70 19.22 -17.52 7.67
N ILE A 71 18.25 -17.84 6.80
CA ILE A 71 17.10 -18.69 7.15
C ILE A 71 17.58 -20.09 7.58
N LYS A 72 18.56 -20.68 6.89
CA LYS A 72 19.15 -21.98 7.28
C LYS A 72 19.87 -21.92 8.63
N GLN A 73 20.45 -20.77 8.97
CA GLN A 73 21.11 -20.53 10.26
C GLN A 73 20.12 -20.15 11.38
N LYS A 74 18.83 -19.99 11.08
CA LYS A 74 17.78 -19.49 11.98
C LYS A 74 17.94 -18.03 12.40
N GLU A 75 18.70 -17.25 11.64
CA GLU A 75 18.89 -15.81 11.81
C GLU A 75 17.75 -15.05 11.10
N GLU A 76 16.51 -15.24 11.57
CA GLU A 76 15.31 -14.76 10.89
C GLU A 76 15.24 -13.22 10.83
N GLY A 77 15.72 -12.52 11.87
CA GLY A 77 15.72 -11.06 11.90
C GLY A 77 16.68 -10.45 10.88
N LEU A 78 17.87 -11.03 10.72
CA LEU A 78 18.81 -10.64 9.67
C LEU A 78 18.28 -11.00 8.28
N ALA A 79 17.69 -12.18 8.09
CA ALA A 79 17.08 -12.57 6.83
C ALA A 79 15.96 -11.61 6.40
N GLY A 80 15.11 -11.21 7.35
CA GLY A 80 14.09 -10.19 7.14
C GLY A 80 14.68 -8.83 6.77
N GLY A 81 15.80 -8.45 7.38
CA GLY A 81 16.53 -7.24 7.04
C GLY A 81 17.10 -7.23 5.62
N VAL A 82 17.73 -8.33 5.20
CA VAL A 82 18.20 -8.50 3.82
C VAL A 82 17.03 -8.42 2.84
N ALA A 83 15.91 -9.09 3.12
CA ALA A 83 14.71 -9.01 2.29
C ALA A 83 14.17 -7.56 2.20
N SER A 84 14.13 -6.84 3.32
CA SER A 84 13.73 -5.43 3.38
C SER A 84 14.65 -4.55 2.53
N TRP A 85 15.96 -4.83 2.54
CA TRP A 85 16.93 -4.12 1.72
C TRP A 85 16.72 -4.40 0.23
N LEU A 86 16.56 -5.66 -0.16
CA LEU A 86 16.32 -6.03 -1.56
C LEU A 86 15.08 -5.35 -2.15
N ASN A 87 14.05 -5.15 -1.33
CA ASN A 87 12.84 -4.43 -1.72
C ASN A 87 13.05 -2.91 -1.82
N SER A 88 13.94 -2.32 -1.01
CA SER A 88 14.17 -0.88 -0.96
C SER A 88 15.35 -0.39 -1.81
N MET A 89 16.30 -1.25 -2.16
CA MET A 89 17.56 -0.87 -2.83
C MET A 89 17.37 -0.21 -4.20
N ASN A 90 16.32 -0.60 -4.95
CA ASN A 90 16.03 0.01 -6.25
C ASN A 90 15.54 1.46 -6.08
N ASP A 91 14.89 1.74 -4.96
CA ASP A 91 14.29 3.02 -4.62
C ASP A 91 15.29 3.97 -3.95
N THR A 92 16.27 3.45 -3.22
CA THR A 92 17.32 4.23 -2.53
C THR A 92 18.56 4.47 -3.38
N GLY A 93 18.99 3.51 -4.21
CA GLY A 93 20.25 3.57 -4.96
C GLY A 93 21.44 3.10 -4.12
N SER A 94 22.66 3.43 -4.55
CA SER A 94 23.89 3.05 -3.83
C SER A 94 24.10 3.88 -2.56
N LEU A 95 24.72 3.26 -1.55
CA LEU A 95 25.10 3.94 -0.31
C LEU A 95 26.19 4.98 -0.62
N VAL A 96 25.99 6.22 -0.17
CA VAL A 96 26.96 7.31 -0.30
C VAL A 96 27.75 7.48 0.98
N GLU A 97 27.07 7.68 2.10
CA GLU A 97 27.69 7.83 3.42
C GLU A 97 26.72 7.49 4.55
N ILE A 98 27.27 7.16 5.72
CA ILE A 98 26.52 7.08 6.97
C ILE A 98 26.56 8.47 7.60
N LEU A 99 25.39 9.04 7.90
CA LEU A 99 25.25 10.41 8.41
C LEU A 99 25.39 10.45 9.92
N ASP A 100 24.63 9.59 10.60
CA ASP A 100 24.53 9.56 12.06
C ASP A 100 24.05 8.19 12.53
N SER A 101 24.45 7.82 13.74
CA SER A 101 24.04 6.58 14.40
C SER A 101 23.73 6.83 15.87
N ASP A 102 22.68 6.17 16.35
CA ASP A 102 22.16 6.30 17.70
C ASP A 102 21.75 4.93 18.25
N ALA A 103 21.71 4.80 19.57
CA ALA A 103 21.26 3.60 20.26
C ALA A 103 20.28 3.96 21.36
N GLN A 104 19.14 3.27 21.39
CA GLN A 104 18.06 3.54 22.33
C GLN A 104 17.64 2.27 23.05
N GLU A 105 17.19 2.41 24.30
CA GLU A 105 16.58 1.32 25.06
C GLU A 105 15.07 1.41 24.85
N SER A 106 14.45 0.28 24.54
CA SER A 106 13.01 0.17 24.47
C SER A 106 12.44 -0.14 25.86
N SER A 107 11.16 0.19 26.07
CA SER A 107 10.47 0.00 27.35
C SER A 107 10.39 -1.45 27.84
N ASP A 108 10.64 -2.41 26.95
CA ASP A 108 10.67 -3.85 27.21
C ASP A 108 12.08 -4.39 27.54
N GLY A 109 13.09 -3.52 27.64
CA GLY A 109 14.49 -3.89 27.87
C GLY A 109 15.22 -4.39 26.62
N SER A 110 14.58 -4.30 25.44
CA SER A 110 15.26 -4.52 24.16
C SER A 110 16.02 -3.27 23.72
N TYR A 111 16.96 -3.41 22.79
CA TYR A 111 17.75 -2.28 22.29
C TYR A 111 17.46 -1.99 20.83
N ILE A 112 17.52 -0.71 20.45
CA ILE A 112 17.28 -0.23 19.11
C ILE A 112 18.51 0.51 18.62
N GLY A 113 19.19 -0.04 17.61
CA GLY A 113 20.22 0.67 16.86
C GLY A 113 19.59 1.44 15.71
N ILE A 114 19.81 2.75 15.63
CA ILE A 114 19.31 3.61 14.56
C ILE A 114 20.50 4.09 13.74
N VAL A 115 20.48 3.87 12.44
CA VAL A 115 21.51 4.36 11.53
C VAL A 115 20.83 5.14 10.41
N ASN A 116 21.17 6.42 10.31
CA ASN A 116 20.73 7.28 9.22
C ASN A 116 21.81 7.31 8.15
N ALA A 117 21.46 6.91 6.93
CA ALA A 117 22.39 6.82 5.82
C ALA A 117 21.88 7.60 4.60
N SER A 118 22.81 8.23 3.89
CA SER A 118 22.53 8.90 2.62
C SER A 118 22.78 7.94 1.46
N PHE A 119 21.81 7.86 0.55
CA PHE A 119 21.91 7.11 -0.71
C PHE A 119 21.72 8.04 -1.89
N GLU A 120 22.14 7.59 -3.07
CA GLU A 120 22.10 8.37 -4.31
C GLU A 120 20.73 9.02 -4.61
N LYS A 121 19.62 8.32 -4.30
CA LYS A 121 18.28 8.82 -4.62
C LYS A 121 17.60 9.50 -3.44
N ARG A 122 17.83 9.03 -2.22
CA ARG A 122 17.17 9.51 -0.98
C ARG A 122 17.88 8.98 0.25
N ASN A 123 17.73 9.66 1.38
CA ASN A 123 18.18 9.13 2.66
C ASN A 123 17.32 7.93 3.07
N ALA A 124 17.89 7.04 3.89
CA ALA A 124 17.14 5.96 4.51
C ALA A 124 17.57 5.77 5.96
N GLN A 125 16.59 5.49 6.81
CA GLN A 125 16.81 5.14 8.20
C GLN A 125 16.73 3.63 8.37
N PHE A 126 17.77 3.05 8.95
CA PHE A 126 17.84 1.66 9.36
C PHE A 126 17.58 1.59 10.86
N LYS A 127 16.67 0.72 11.28
CA LYS A 127 16.44 0.38 12.68
C LYS A 127 16.70 -1.09 12.90
N PHE A 128 17.63 -1.39 13.78
CA PHE A 128 18.00 -2.73 14.20
C PHE A 128 17.43 -2.99 15.59
N PHE A 129 16.59 -4.01 15.72
CA PHE A 129 15.99 -4.37 16.99
C PHE A 129 16.76 -5.55 17.58
N TYR A 130 17.41 -5.32 18.71
CA TYR A 130 18.20 -6.31 19.43
C TYR A 130 17.45 -6.79 20.66
N ALA A 131 17.29 -8.11 20.79
CA ALA A 131 16.84 -8.73 22.03
C ALA A 131 18.02 -9.41 22.72
N GLU A 132 17.98 -9.42 24.05
CA GLU A 132 18.96 -10.12 24.87
C GLU A 132 18.53 -11.59 25.02
N ASP A 133 19.23 -12.50 24.33
CA ASP A 133 19.08 -13.96 24.53
C ASP A 133 20.26 -14.47 25.36
N GLY A 134 20.06 -14.53 26.67
CA GLY A 134 21.08 -14.97 27.61
C GLY A 134 22.24 -13.97 27.75
N GLN A 135 23.41 -14.27 27.17
CA GLN A 135 24.59 -13.39 27.16
C GLN A 135 24.90 -12.82 25.77
N GLN A 136 24.02 -13.06 24.79
CA GLN A 136 24.22 -12.65 23.40
C GLN A 136 23.10 -11.71 22.96
N MET A 137 23.44 -10.71 22.18
CA MET A 137 22.46 -9.82 21.56
C MET A 137 22.11 -10.39 20.18
N GLU A 138 20.85 -10.73 19.98
CA GLU A 138 20.34 -11.24 18.72
C GLU A 138 19.54 -10.15 17.99
N VAL A 139 19.76 -9.99 16.69
CA VAL A 139 18.95 -9.10 15.86
C VAL A 139 17.63 -9.79 15.55
N THR A 140 16.56 -9.35 16.21
CA THR A 140 15.21 -9.88 16.03
C THR A 140 14.55 -9.37 14.75
N SER A 141 14.83 -8.13 14.36
CA SER A 141 14.32 -7.56 13.12
C SER A 141 15.12 -6.34 12.69
N ILE A 142 15.05 -6.05 11.39
CA ILE A 142 15.62 -4.85 10.78
C ILE A 142 14.54 -4.16 9.97
N SER A 143 14.30 -2.88 10.25
CA SER A 143 13.40 -2.02 9.50
C SER A 143 14.20 -1.01 8.68
N ILE A 144 13.85 -0.86 7.41
CA ILE A 144 14.48 0.07 6.49
C ILE A 144 13.40 1.02 5.99
N SER A 145 13.55 2.29 6.31
CA SER A 145 12.59 3.34 6.01
C SER A 145 13.24 4.40 5.11
N PRO A 146 13.02 4.34 3.79
CA PRO A 146 13.45 5.41 2.90
C PRO A 146 12.72 6.72 3.22
N GLU A 147 13.46 7.81 3.32
CA GLU A 147 12.91 9.14 3.56
C GLU A 147 12.44 9.76 2.25
N TYR A 148 11.12 9.82 2.09
CA TYR A 148 10.50 10.56 1.00
C TYR A 148 10.37 12.03 1.37
N THR A 149 10.66 12.90 0.42
CA THR A 149 10.48 14.33 0.60
C THR A 149 9.00 14.67 0.85
N THR A 150 8.74 15.77 1.57
CA THR A 150 7.36 16.24 1.79
C THR A 150 6.64 16.48 0.46
N GLY A 151 7.36 16.93 -0.58
CA GLY A 151 6.82 17.11 -1.93
C GLY A 151 6.35 15.81 -2.58
N GLU A 152 7.15 14.74 -2.52
CA GLU A 152 6.76 13.42 -3.06
C GLU A 152 5.61 12.80 -2.27
N LYS A 153 5.65 12.90 -0.94
CA LYS A 153 4.55 12.45 -0.07
C LYS A 153 3.26 13.20 -0.38
N MET A 154 3.34 14.53 -0.54
CA MET A 154 2.21 15.37 -0.92
C MET A 154 1.70 15.07 -2.33
N GLN A 155 2.58 14.83 -3.31
CA GLN A 155 2.15 14.49 -4.67
C GLN A 155 1.43 13.14 -4.68
N LYS A 156 1.96 12.14 -3.97
CA LYS A 156 1.32 10.82 -3.85
C LYS A 156 -0.04 10.92 -3.13
N ALA A 157 -0.11 11.70 -2.06
CA ALA A 157 -1.35 11.98 -1.35
C ALA A 157 -2.35 12.77 -2.22
N ALA A 158 -1.88 13.78 -2.95
CA ALA A 158 -2.69 14.59 -3.87
C ALA A 158 -3.23 13.76 -5.03
N MET A 159 -2.48 12.78 -5.53
CA MET A 159 -2.97 11.86 -6.56
C MET A 159 -4.14 11.02 -6.03
N ASN A 160 -4.08 10.59 -4.77
CA ASN A 160 -5.18 9.88 -4.12
C ASN A 160 -6.39 10.80 -3.86
N THR A 161 -6.15 12.05 -3.41
CA THR A 161 -7.22 13.06 -3.30
C THR A 161 -7.84 13.39 -4.66
N LEU A 162 -7.05 13.49 -5.72
CA LEU A 162 -7.54 13.77 -7.07
C LEU A 162 -8.39 12.61 -7.59
N MET A 163 -7.98 11.35 -7.36
CA MET A 163 -8.79 10.19 -7.70
C MET A 163 -10.10 10.13 -6.90
N GLY A 164 -10.07 10.35 -5.57
CA GLY A 164 -11.27 10.24 -4.73
C GLY A 164 -12.19 11.46 -4.81
N MET A 165 -11.65 12.66 -4.65
CA MET A 165 -12.41 13.91 -4.60
C MET A 165 -12.68 14.47 -6.00
N GLY A 166 -11.74 14.32 -6.93
CA GLY A 166 -11.88 14.84 -8.30
C GLY A 166 -12.91 14.09 -9.13
N THR A 167 -12.99 12.76 -9.00
CA THR A 167 -14.01 11.95 -9.72
C THR A 167 -15.42 12.30 -9.27
N VAL A 168 -15.66 12.45 -7.97
CA VAL A 168 -16.95 12.89 -7.42
C VAL A 168 -17.30 14.28 -7.96
N PHE A 169 -16.34 15.21 -7.99
CA PHE A 169 -16.55 16.55 -8.54
C PHE A 169 -16.94 16.54 -10.02
N ILE A 170 -16.27 15.73 -10.85
CA ILE A 170 -16.59 15.58 -12.28
C ILE A 170 -17.98 14.96 -12.49
N VAL A 171 -18.32 13.92 -11.72
CA VAL A 171 -19.63 13.26 -11.80
C VAL A 171 -20.76 14.23 -11.44
N LEU A 172 -20.59 15.04 -10.40
CA LEU A 172 -21.58 16.05 -10.01
C LEU A 172 -21.75 17.14 -11.07
N ILE A 173 -20.68 17.57 -11.72
CA ILE A 173 -20.75 18.51 -12.84
C ILE A 173 -21.52 17.88 -14.00
N PHE A 174 -21.23 16.62 -14.33
CA PHE A 174 -21.91 15.91 -15.43
C PHE A 174 -23.41 15.76 -15.17
N ILE A 175 -23.82 15.35 -13.96
CA ILE A 175 -25.23 15.27 -13.56
C ILE A 175 -25.90 16.65 -13.62
N SER A 176 -25.21 17.70 -13.18
CA SER A 176 -25.71 19.08 -13.23
C SER A 176 -25.97 19.54 -14.67
N LEU A 177 -25.08 19.19 -15.60
CA LEU A 177 -25.25 19.47 -17.03
C LEU A 177 -26.41 18.68 -17.65
N LEU A 178 -26.58 17.40 -17.32
CA LEU A 178 -27.70 16.60 -17.83
C LEU A 178 -29.06 17.18 -17.42
N ILE A 179 -29.21 17.56 -16.14
CA ILE A 179 -30.43 18.22 -15.64
C ILE A 179 -30.60 19.60 -16.31
N GLY A 180 -29.52 20.34 -16.52
CA GLY A 180 -29.53 21.59 -17.28
C GLY A 180 -29.99 21.42 -18.73
N CYS A 181 -29.54 20.37 -19.42
CA CYS A 181 -29.94 20.03 -20.78
C CYS A 181 -31.41 19.60 -20.86
N PHE A 182 -31.96 18.90 -19.86
CA PHE A 182 -33.39 18.59 -19.80
C PHE A 182 -34.27 19.85 -19.78
N LYS A 183 -33.82 20.97 -19.20
CA LYS A 183 -34.55 22.26 -19.31
C LYS A 183 -34.62 22.77 -20.75
N TYR A 184 -33.61 22.49 -21.57
CA TYR A 184 -33.60 22.89 -22.98
C TYR A 184 -34.45 21.96 -23.86
N ILE A 185 -34.65 20.69 -23.49
CA ILE A 185 -35.53 19.77 -24.23
C ILE A 185 -36.98 20.28 -24.23
N GLY A 186 -37.50 20.81 -23.11
CA GLY A 186 -38.84 21.41 -23.06
C GLY A 186 -39.02 22.66 -23.95
N VAL A 187 -37.94 23.44 -24.12
CA VAL A 187 -37.94 24.62 -25.01
C VAL A 187 -37.87 24.20 -26.48
N VAL A 188 -37.12 23.15 -26.80
CA VAL A 188 -37.05 22.59 -28.17
C VAL A 188 -38.37 21.90 -28.56
N GLN A 189 -39.03 21.20 -27.63
CA GLN A 189 -40.35 20.60 -27.87
C GLN A 189 -41.44 21.66 -28.09
N ASN A 190 -41.46 22.75 -27.32
CA ASN A 190 -42.40 23.86 -27.54
C ASN A 190 -42.15 24.61 -28.87
N ASN A 191 -40.89 24.74 -29.30
CA ASN A 191 -40.57 25.34 -30.59
C ASN A 191 -40.89 24.42 -31.79
N MET A 192 -40.75 23.10 -31.63
CA MET A 192 -41.20 22.11 -32.64
C MET A 192 -42.72 21.97 -32.70
N ALA A 193 -43.43 22.08 -31.57
CA ALA A 193 -44.90 22.06 -31.52
C ALA A 193 -45.52 23.31 -32.17
N LYS A 194 -44.97 24.51 -31.91
CA LYS A 194 -45.36 25.74 -32.63
C LYS A 194 -45.11 25.68 -34.14
N LYS A 195 -44.11 24.90 -34.57
CA LYS A 195 -43.84 24.67 -36.00
C LYS A 195 -44.81 23.65 -36.64
N LYS A 196 -45.46 22.78 -35.85
CA LYS A 196 -46.44 21.78 -36.32
C LYS A 196 -47.89 22.27 -36.38
N GLU A 197 -48.26 23.36 -35.70
CA GLU A 197 -49.62 23.94 -35.79
C GLU A 197 -49.90 24.74 -37.08
N ALA A 198 -48.87 25.03 -37.89
CA ALA A 198 -49.01 25.80 -39.12
C ALA A 198 -49.39 24.97 -40.37
N GLU A 199 -49.54 23.64 -40.25
CA GLU A 199 -49.79 22.78 -41.42
C GLU A 199 -50.89 21.76 -41.11
N VAL A 200 -52.14 22.25 -41.11
CA VAL A 200 -53.34 21.42 -41.17
C VAL A 200 -53.90 21.50 -42.58
N THR A 201 -53.77 20.45 -43.39
CA THR A 201 -54.74 20.01 -44.42
C THR A 201 -54.38 18.61 -44.95
N PRO A 202 -55.33 17.84 -45.53
CA PRO A 202 -55.77 16.55 -44.97
C PRO A 202 -55.21 15.32 -45.68
N ALA A 203 -55.40 14.17 -45.02
CA ALA A 203 -54.98 12.82 -45.39
C ALA A 203 -55.46 12.33 -46.78
N PRO A 204 -54.80 11.27 -47.30
CA PRO A 204 -55.57 10.12 -47.74
C PRO A 204 -55.06 8.77 -47.20
N ALA A 205 -56.07 7.98 -46.82
CA ALA A 205 -56.29 6.52 -46.78
C ALA A 205 -55.16 5.49 -46.58
N PRO A 206 -55.44 4.40 -45.84
CA PRO A 206 -54.43 3.48 -45.30
C PRO A 206 -54.09 2.35 -46.29
N VAL A 207 -52.80 2.04 -46.42
CA VAL A 207 -52.31 0.84 -47.13
C VAL A 207 -51.77 -0.16 -46.11
N ALA A 208 -52.12 -1.43 -46.33
CA ALA A 208 -52.02 -2.56 -45.42
C ALA A 208 -50.61 -2.85 -44.87
N LYS A 209 -50.58 -3.23 -43.57
CA LYS A 209 -49.40 -3.75 -42.86
C LYS A 209 -49.03 -5.17 -43.35
N ALA A 210 -47.77 -5.36 -43.75
CA ALA A 210 -47.11 -6.66 -43.68
C ALA A 210 -46.53 -6.87 -42.27
N PRO A 211 -46.55 -8.09 -41.70
CA PRO A 211 -46.05 -8.33 -40.35
C PRO A 211 -44.51 -8.34 -40.35
N VAL A 212 -43.91 -7.47 -39.52
CA VAL A 212 -42.51 -7.56 -39.13
C VAL A 212 -42.42 -8.54 -37.96
N GLN A 213 -41.55 -9.53 -38.11
CA GLN A 213 -41.25 -10.53 -37.09
C GLN A 213 -40.65 -9.85 -35.86
N VAL A 214 -41.19 -10.19 -34.69
CA VAL A 214 -40.63 -9.85 -33.39
C VAL A 214 -39.42 -10.77 -33.18
N ALA A 215 -38.22 -10.19 -33.12
CA ALA A 215 -37.06 -10.89 -32.60
C ALA A 215 -37.12 -10.78 -31.08
N ASP A 216 -37.55 -11.86 -30.44
CA ASP A 216 -37.43 -12.09 -29.01
C ASP A 216 -35.96 -12.40 -28.68
N THR A 217 -35.43 -11.63 -27.73
CA THR A 217 -34.43 -12.00 -26.71
C THR A 217 -33.46 -13.14 -27.06
N ALA A 218 -32.31 -12.80 -27.61
CA ALA A 218 -31.19 -13.71 -27.78
C ALA A 218 -29.89 -13.05 -27.29
N ASP A 219 -29.82 -12.66 -26.02
CA ASP A 219 -28.61 -12.00 -25.48
C ASP A 219 -28.18 -12.54 -24.10
N GLU A 220 -28.81 -13.57 -23.52
CA GLU A 220 -28.35 -14.13 -22.23
C GLU A 220 -27.37 -15.31 -22.41
N ASP A 221 -27.60 -16.17 -23.41
CA ASP A 221 -26.74 -17.33 -23.68
C ASP A 221 -25.38 -16.93 -24.28
N GLU A 222 -25.32 -15.88 -25.11
CA GLU A 222 -24.05 -15.36 -25.65
C GLU A 222 -23.20 -14.68 -24.56
N ILE A 223 -23.83 -13.97 -23.62
CA ILE A 223 -23.14 -13.37 -22.47
C ILE A 223 -22.57 -14.46 -21.56
N ALA A 224 -23.31 -15.55 -21.32
CA ALA A 224 -22.81 -16.68 -20.54
C ALA A 224 -21.61 -17.38 -21.21
N VAL A 225 -21.62 -17.52 -22.54
CA VAL A 225 -20.51 -18.09 -23.32
C VAL A 225 -19.27 -17.18 -23.30
N VAL A 226 -19.43 -15.86 -23.40
CA VAL A 226 -18.32 -14.91 -23.33
C VAL A 226 -17.71 -14.86 -21.93
N ILE A 227 -18.52 -14.94 -20.88
CA ILE A 227 -18.03 -15.01 -19.49
C ILE A 227 -17.31 -16.34 -19.24
N ALA A 228 -17.85 -17.47 -19.72
CA ALA A 228 -17.19 -18.77 -19.61
C ALA A 228 -15.85 -18.82 -20.37
N ALA A 229 -15.79 -18.22 -21.56
CA ALA A 229 -14.56 -18.12 -22.34
C ALA A 229 -13.52 -17.20 -21.67
N ALA A 230 -13.95 -16.10 -21.04
CA ALA A 230 -13.06 -15.21 -20.31
C ALA A 230 -12.50 -15.85 -19.02
N ILE A 231 -13.29 -16.67 -18.32
CA ILE A 231 -12.83 -17.43 -17.15
C ILE A 231 -11.85 -18.52 -17.57
N ALA A 232 -12.13 -19.25 -18.66
CA ALA A 232 -11.21 -20.27 -19.20
C ALA A 232 -9.87 -19.66 -19.65
N ALA A 233 -9.89 -18.48 -20.27
CA ALA A 233 -8.67 -17.76 -20.65
C ALA A 233 -7.87 -17.26 -19.43
N ALA A 234 -8.54 -16.87 -18.34
CA ALA A 234 -7.88 -16.46 -17.10
C ALA A 234 -7.25 -17.64 -16.34
N GLU A 235 -7.89 -18.81 -16.34
CA GLU A 235 -7.34 -20.03 -15.73
C GLU A 235 -6.13 -20.60 -16.50
N GLU A 236 -6.08 -20.45 -17.83
CA GLU A 236 -4.91 -20.86 -18.63
C GLU A 236 -3.67 -19.98 -18.39
N ASP A 237 -3.85 -18.69 -18.11
CA ASP A 237 -2.73 -17.77 -17.80
C ASP A 237 -2.17 -18.01 -16.38
N GLU A 238 -3.01 -18.43 -15.43
CA GLU A 238 -2.61 -18.71 -14.04
C GLU A 238 -1.92 -20.10 -13.86
N LEU A 239 -2.08 -21.02 -14.82
CA LEU A 239 -1.45 -22.34 -14.83
C LEU A 239 -0.14 -22.41 -15.65
N ALA A 240 0.23 -21.35 -16.37
CA ALA A 240 1.49 -21.30 -17.11
C ALA A 240 2.74 -21.11 -16.20
N GLU A 241 2.57 -20.70 -14.93
CA GLU A 241 3.70 -20.52 -14.00
C GLU A 241 3.90 -21.69 -13.02
N THR A 242 3.06 -22.75 -13.05
CA THR A 242 3.23 -23.92 -12.17
C THR A 242 3.00 -25.27 -12.85
N VAL A 243 3.54 -25.49 -14.06
CA VAL A 243 3.75 -26.86 -14.55
C VAL A 243 5.05 -27.41 -13.96
N VAL A 244 4.97 -27.98 -12.76
CA VAL A 244 5.94 -28.95 -12.29
C VAL A 244 5.83 -30.18 -13.20
N SER A 245 6.87 -30.45 -13.97
CA SER A 245 6.96 -31.64 -14.82
C SER A 245 6.69 -32.92 -14.01
N ASN A 246 5.70 -33.71 -14.44
CA ASN A 246 5.28 -34.97 -13.82
C ASN A 246 6.36 -36.08 -13.86
N ASP A 247 7.48 -35.85 -14.53
CA ASP A 247 8.50 -36.87 -14.81
C ASP A 247 9.53 -37.09 -13.67
N LYS A 248 9.35 -36.44 -12.50
CA LYS A 248 10.29 -36.55 -11.36
C LYS A 248 9.68 -37.01 -10.04
N LEU A 249 8.40 -37.43 -10.02
CA LEU A 249 7.78 -37.99 -8.82
C LEU A 249 8.20 -39.46 -8.62
N VAL A 250 9.38 -39.68 -8.04
CA VAL A 250 9.83 -41.01 -7.64
C VAL A 250 9.12 -41.43 -6.34
N ALA A 251 8.20 -42.39 -6.44
CA ALA A 251 7.61 -43.03 -5.27
C ALA A 251 8.70 -43.80 -4.48
N ARG A 252 9.03 -43.34 -3.26
CA ARG A 252 9.84 -44.13 -2.32
C ARG A 252 8.94 -45.08 -1.54
N SER A 253 9.29 -46.37 -1.49
CA SER A 253 8.58 -47.36 -0.69
C SER A 253 8.68 -47.00 0.81
N ILE A 254 7.55 -46.71 1.45
CA ILE A 254 7.51 -46.52 2.91
C ILE A 254 7.55 -47.91 3.56
N ARG A 255 8.70 -48.31 4.12
CA ARG A 255 8.77 -49.50 4.97
C ARG A 255 8.19 -49.14 6.34
N HIS A 256 7.06 -49.75 6.70
CA HIS A 256 6.49 -49.66 8.03
C HIS A 256 7.46 -50.26 9.06
N ALA A 257 7.93 -49.46 10.02
CA ALA A 257 8.68 -49.97 11.16
C ALA A 257 7.73 -50.72 12.09
N ASN A 258 7.89 -52.05 12.18
CA ASN A 258 7.12 -52.89 13.09
C ASN A 258 7.52 -52.57 14.56
N ARG A 259 6.75 -51.70 15.22
CA ARG A 259 6.82 -51.50 16.68
C ARG A 259 6.08 -52.63 17.38
N SER A 260 6.71 -53.79 17.48
CA SER A 260 6.32 -54.80 18.46
C SER A 260 7.56 -55.46 19.06
N ARG A 261 8.13 -54.80 20.08
CA ARG A 261 8.82 -55.41 21.24
C ARG A 261 9.50 -54.33 22.08
N ARG A 262 8.75 -53.74 23.00
CA ARG A 262 9.29 -53.28 24.29
C ARG A 262 8.33 -53.75 25.38
N ARG A 263 8.44 -55.04 25.72
CA ARG A 263 8.26 -55.50 27.09
C ARG A 263 9.66 -55.50 27.69
N TRP A 264 9.83 -54.83 28.82
CA TRP A 264 10.57 -55.17 30.03
C TRP A 264 10.56 -53.92 30.89
#